data_AF-A0A927HD50-F1
#
_entry.id   AF-A0A927HD50-F1
#
_cell.length_a   1.000
_cell.length_b   1.000
_cell.length_c   1.000
_cell.angle_alpha   90.00
_cell.angle_beta   90.00
_cell.angle_gamma   90.00
#
_symmetry.space_group_name_H-M   'P 1'
#
loop_
_entity.id
_entity.type
_entity.pdbx_description
1 polymer ?
#
loop_
_entity_poly.entity_id
_entity_poly.type
_entity_poly.pdbx_seq_one_letter_code
_entity_poly.pdbx_strand_id
1 'polypeptide(L)' 'ASIKECATLDELKREIKRYMTYYNHYRYQWKLNKMTHVQYRDHLNQAA' A
#
# COMPACT_ATOMS: atom_id res chain seq x y z
N ALA A 1 16.50 0.17 7.03
CA ALA A 1 15.73 -0.82 6.25
C ALA A 1 16.44 -1.02 4.93
N SER A 2 16.79 -2.26 4.57
CA SER A 2 17.41 -2.55 3.28
C SER A 2 16.33 -2.70 2.21
N ILE A 3 16.52 -2.06 1.06
CA ILE A 3 15.67 -2.27 -0.12
C ILE A 3 16.23 -3.49 -0.85
N LYS A 4 15.35 -4.42 -1.23
CA LYS A 4 15.75 -5.61 -1.97
C LYS A 4 16.30 -5.22 -3.34
N GLU A 5 17.50 -5.68 -3.66
CA GLU A 5 18.08 -5.52 -4.98
C GLU A 5 17.29 -6.29 -6.04
N CYS A 6 17.15 -5.70 -7.23
CA CYS A 6 16.47 -6.28 -8.38
C CYS A 6 17.46 -6.31 -9.55
N ALA A 7 17.64 -7.47 -10.18
CA ALA A 7 18.58 -7.63 -11.29
C ALA A 7 17.93 -7.35 -12.65
N THR A 8 16.60 -7.39 -12.73
CA THR A 8 15.84 -7.15 -13.96
C THR A 8 14.72 -6.13 -13.75
N LEU A 9 14.29 -5.51 -14.86
CA LEU A 9 13.15 -4.60 -14.85
C LEU A 9 11.86 -5.28 -14.37
N ASP A 10 11.67 -6.55 -14.70
CA ASP A 10 10.47 -7.29 -14.30
C ASP A 10 10.44 -7.60 -12.80
N GLU A 11 11.60 -7.90 -12.21
CA GLU A 11 11.73 -8.00 -10.76
C GLU A 11 11.41 -6.68 -10.07
N LEU A 12 11.94 -5.57 -10.59
CA LEU A 12 11.65 -4.24 -10.06
C LEU A 12 10.16 -3.92 -10.10
N LYS A 13 9.50 -4.14 -11.24
CA LYS A 13 8.04 -3.97 -11.38
C LYS A 13 7.27 -4.82 -10.39
N ARG A 14 7.70 -6.07 -10.17
CA ARG A 14 7.08 -6.98 -9.21
C ARG A 14 7.21 -6.48 -7.77
N GLU A 15 8.39 -6.01 -7.37
CA GLU A 15 8.60 -5.48 -6.01
C GLU A 15 7.82 -4.18 -5.78
N ILE A 16 7.76 -3.28 -6.77
CA ILE A 16 6.91 -2.08 -6.72
C ILE A 16 5.44 -2.47 -6.54
N LYS A 17 4.95 -3.42 -7.36
CA LYS A 17 3.56 -3.90 -7.27
C LYS A 17 3.26 -4.50 -5.89
N ARG A 18 4.17 -5.32 -5.36
CA ARG A 18 4.06 -5.91 -4.01
C ARG A 18 3.98 -4.83 -2.94
N TYR A 19 4.84 -3.82 -3.00
CA TYR A 19 4.82 -2.71 -2.06
C TYR A 19 3.50 -1.92 -2.15
N MET A 20 3.03 -1.61 -3.35
CA MET A 20 1.77 -0.89 -3.53
C MET A 20 0.58 -1.69 -2.98
N THR A 21 0.51 -2.99 -3.22
CA THR A 21 -0.52 -3.85 -2.60
C THR A 21 -0.43 -3.80 -1.08
N TYR A 22 0.77 -3.92 -0.52
CA TYR A 22 0.96 -3.86 0.93
C TYR A 22 0.54 -2.53 1.53
N TYR A 23 1.00 -1.42 0.95
CA TYR A 23 0.69 -0.08 1.41
C TYR A 23 -0.81 0.19 1.35
N ASN A 24 -1.46 -0.20 0.24
CA ASN A 24 -2.87 0.11 0.03
C ASN A 24 -3.81 -0.75 0.88
N HIS A 25 -3.49 -2.03 1.09
CA HIS A 25 -4.41 -3.01 1.67
C HIS A 25 -4.03 -3.53 3.05
N TYR A 26 -2.78 -3.40 3.49
CA TYR A 26 -2.32 -4.03 4.74
C TYR A 26 -1.69 -3.04 5.72
N ARG A 27 -1.26 -1.85 5.26
CA ARG A 27 -0.71 -0.82 6.13
C ARG A 27 -1.81 0.06 6.73
N TYR A 28 -2.06 -0.11 8.01
CA TYR A 28 -3.04 0.67 8.76
C TYR A 28 -2.52 2.06 9.17
N GLN A 29 -3.39 3.07 9.06
CA GLN A 29 -3.08 4.46 9.36
C GLN A 29 -3.59 4.83 10.77
N TRP A 30 -2.69 4.83 11.76
CA TRP A 30 -3.06 5.06 13.17
C TRP A 30 -3.79 6.37 13.44
N LYS A 31 -3.47 7.44 12.70
CA LYS A 31 -4.12 8.76 12.84
C LYS A 31 -5.44 8.87 12.07
N LEU A 32 -5.74 7.93 11.17
CA LEU A 32 -6.93 7.95 10.32
C LEU A 32 -7.79 6.71 10.61
N ASN A 33 -8.36 6.71 11.82
CA ASN A 33 -9.29 5.67 12.28
C ASN A 33 -8.76 4.23 12.24
N LYS A 34 -7.43 4.06 12.19
CA LYS A 34 -6.77 2.75 12.09
C LYS A 34 -7.33 1.93 10.92
N MET A 35 -7.55 2.57 9.77
CA MET A 35 -7.96 1.92 8.52
C MET A 35 -6.79 1.78 7.55
N THR A 36 -6.89 0.84 6.61
CA THR A 36 -5.99 0.80 5.45
C THR A 36 -6.34 1.92 4.48
N HIS A 37 -5.42 2.27 3.57
CA HIS A 37 -5.67 3.35 2.61
C HIS A 37 -6.93 3.11 1.77
N VAL A 38 -7.17 1.88 1.32
CA VAL A 38 -8.37 1.54 0.54
C VAL A 38 -9.62 1.65 1.40
N GLN A 39 -9.60 1.10 2.62
CA GLN A 39 -10.73 1.21 3.55
C GLN A 39 -11.07 2.67 3.87
N TYR A 40 -10.05 3.50 4.09
CA TYR A 40 -10.25 4.91 4.41
C TYR A 40 -10.84 5.68 3.22
N ARG A 41 -10.36 5.41 2.00
CA ARG A 41 -10.97 5.97 0.77
C ARG A 41 -12.45 5.58 0.65
N ASP A 42 -12.76 4.31 0.85
CA ASP A 42 -14.14 3.82 0.71
C ASP A 42 -15.04 4.41 1.82
N HIS A 43 -14.52 4.58 3.04
CA HIS A 43 -15.19 5.28 4.13
C HIS A 43 -15.49 6.74 3.78
N LEU A 44 -14.53 7.48 3.21
CA LEU A 44 -14.74 8.86 2.78
C LEU A 44 -15.80 8.96 1.67
N ASN A 45 -15.82 8.01 0.73
CA ASN A 45 -16.81 7.97 -0.35
C ASN A 45 -18.22 7.64 0.15
N GLN A 46 -18.36 6.93 1.27
CA GLN A 46 -19.66 6.64 1.90
C GLN A 46 -20.14 7.77 2.81
N ALA A 47 -19.23 8.60 3.29
CA ALA A 47 -19.53 9.75 4.14
C ALA A 47 -19.85 11.03 3.33
N ALA A 48 -19.51 11.05 2.04
CA ALA A 48 -19.90 12.09 1.08
C ALA A 48 -21.33 11.87 0.57
#